data_AF-A0A3M7PJB6-F1
#
_entry.id   AF-A0A3M7PJB6-F1
#
_cell.length_a   1.000
_cell.length_b   1.000
_cell.length_c   1.000
_cell.angle_alpha   90.00
_cell.angle_beta   90.00
_cell.angle_gamma   90.00
#
_symmetry.space_group_name_H-M   'P 1'
#
loop_
_entity.id
_entity.type
_entity.pdbx_description
1 polymer ?
#
loop_
_entity_poly.entity_id
_entity_poly.type
_entity_poly.pdbx_seq_one_letter_code
_entity_poly.pdbx_strand_id
1 'polypeptide(L)'
;MKKSKLKSKANKKNSRINELPSLKVEAAKFSKRIEKKIESQKNESKTERKLPPLVSLDDVSLVKKKPPFITSMKKRSNSVATINVSGLYQLDKRQRFEIFKRRLKAKPPVKNTEEAIQLINNTLVEIEDQYAPKKDSKFCALNSKKYGRMYPIPEDRIKFNLDTGITEMLAVGIIIYVYGNGSIEIWTVSRGNFFPNKILAKSGA
;
A
#
# COMPACT_ATOMS: atom_id res chain seq x y z
N MET A 1 10.03 59.79 51.49
CA MET A 1 10.46 58.46 51.01
C MET A 1 10.59 58.48 49.48
N LYS A 2 11.40 57.56 48.96
CA LYS A 2 12.13 57.62 47.68
C LYS A 2 11.29 57.42 46.41
N LYS A 3 11.78 58.10 45.35
CA LYS A 3 11.52 58.00 43.89
C LYS A 3 11.43 56.57 43.34
N SER A 4 10.57 56.33 42.32
CA SER A 4 10.90 55.59 41.08
C SER A 4 9.69 55.51 40.13
N LYS A 5 9.63 56.37 39.10
CA LYS A 5 10.00 56.10 37.69
C LYS A 5 9.18 54.98 37.01
N LEU A 6 8.10 55.41 36.36
CA LEU A 6 7.51 54.79 35.16
C LEU A 6 8.60 54.57 34.11
N LYS A 7 8.80 53.32 33.68
CA LYS A 7 9.63 52.97 32.51
C LYS A 7 8.74 52.47 31.38
N SER A 8 8.77 53.25 30.31
CA SER A 8 8.38 52.91 28.95
C SER A 8 9.24 51.78 28.38
N LYS A 9 8.59 50.83 27.69
CA LYS A 9 9.15 49.97 26.63
C LYS A 9 8.01 49.85 25.59
N ALA A 10 7.95 50.62 24.51
CA ALA A 10 8.83 50.71 23.34
C ALA A 10 8.89 49.41 22.50
N ASN A 11 8.26 49.50 21.32
CA ASN A 11 8.70 49.06 19.99
C ASN A 11 8.95 47.57 19.68
N LYS A 12 8.09 47.01 18.81
CA LYS A 12 8.40 46.70 17.39
C LYS A 12 7.19 46.07 16.70
N LYS A 13 6.31 46.91 16.12
CA LYS A 13 5.46 46.54 14.98
C LYS A 13 6.06 47.21 13.75
N ASN A 14 5.96 46.53 12.61
CA ASN A 14 6.25 47.01 11.24
C ASN A 14 7.71 47.02 10.78
N SER A 15 8.21 45.86 10.34
CA SER A 15 9.20 45.78 9.25
C SER A 15 9.32 44.35 8.73
N ARG A 16 8.34 43.83 7.97
CA ARG A 16 8.47 42.55 7.26
C ARG A 16 7.44 42.36 6.14
N ILE A 17 7.26 43.41 5.34
CA ILE A 17 6.59 43.30 4.04
C ILE A 17 7.55 43.98 3.06
N ASN A 18 8.50 43.23 2.51
CA ASN A 18 9.31 43.57 1.33
C ASN A 18 10.32 42.45 0.99
N GLU A 19 9.88 41.19 0.96
CA GLU A 19 10.70 40.06 0.45
C GLU A 19 9.92 39.24 -0.59
N LEU A 20 9.27 39.92 -1.54
CA LEU A 20 8.57 39.30 -2.68
C LEU A 20 9.35 39.18 -4.01
N PRO A 21 10.61 39.65 -4.20
CA PRO A 21 11.29 39.46 -5.49
C PRO A 21 12.05 38.13 -5.62
N SER A 22 12.34 37.39 -4.53
CA SER A 22 13.15 36.15 -4.59
C SER A 22 12.38 34.92 -5.09
N LEU A 23 11.08 34.80 -4.74
CA LEU A 23 10.24 33.65 -5.11
C LEU A 23 9.92 33.57 -6.62
N LYS A 24 9.86 34.73 -7.32
CA LYS A 24 9.60 34.74 -8.77
C LYS A 24 10.78 34.21 -9.59
N VAL A 25 12.01 34.37 -9.10
CA VAL A 25 13.22 33.92 -9.80
C VAL A 25 13.40 32.40 -9.67
N GLU A 26 13.02 31.82 -8.54
CA GLU A 26 13.06 30.36 -8.35
C GLU A 26 11.97 29.64 -9.17
N ALA A 27 10.77 30.20 -9.25
CA ALA A 27 9.70 29.65 -10.08
C ALA A 27 10.10 29.59 -11.58
N ALA A 28 10.75 30.63 -12.09
CA ALA A 28 11.20 30.68 -13.48
C ALA A 28 12.32 29.67 -13.79
N LYS A 29 13.20 29.35 -12.82
CA LYS A 29 14.24 28.32 -12.97
C LYS A 29 13.65 26.91 -12.97
N PHE A 30 12.57 26.68 -12.22
CA PHE A 30 11.90 25.40 -12.16
C PHE A 30 11.19 25.06 -13.48
N SER A 31 10.47 26.01 -14.08
CA SER A 31 9.77 25.81 -15.36
C SER A 31 10.72 25.40 -16.50
N LYS A 32 11.88 26.06 -16.63
CA LYS A 32 12.90 25.71 -17.64
C LYS A 32 13.46 24.29 -17.46
N ARG A 33 13.44 23.74 -16.24
CA ARG A 33 13.94 22.40 -15.95
C ARG A 33 12.94 21.31 -16.34
N ILE A 34 11.64 21.63 -16.30
CA ILE A 34 10.57 20.72 -16.73
C ILE A 34 10.54 20.60 -18.26
N GLU A 35 10.61 21.73 -18.98
CA GLU A 35 10.60 21.73 -20.46
C GLU A 35 11.74 20.88 -21.04
N LYS A 36 12.95 21.00 -20.48
CA LYS A 36 14.11 20.23 -20.93
C LYS A 36 13.97 18.70 -20.72
N LYS A 37 13.18 18.28 -19.72
CA LYS A 37 12.94 16.87 -19.40
C LYS A 37 11.84 16.25 -20.28
N ILE A 38 10.88 17.06 -20.73
CA ILE A 38 9.85 16.64 -21.69
C ILE A 38 10.45 16.46 -23.08
N GLU A 39 11.39 17.33 -23.48
CA GLU A 39 12.10 17.22 -24.76
C GLU A 39 12.96 15.95 -24.86
N SER A 40 13.64 15.55 -23.77
CA SER A 40 14.46 14.34 -23.76
C SER A 40 13.64 13.06 -23.90
N GLN A 41 12.41 13.01 -23.37
CA GLN A 41 11.55 11.83 -23.46
C GLN A 41 10.92 11.63 -24.85
N LYS A 42 10.78 12.70 -25.64
CA LYS A 42 10.28 12.59 -27.02
C LYS A 42 11.28 11.97 -27.99
N ASN A 43 12.58 11.96 -27.67
CA ASN A 43 13.61 11.40 -28.55
C ASN A 43 13.83 9.90 -28.37
N GLU A 44 13.36 9.29 -27.27
CA GLU A 44 13.54 7.85 -27.01
C GLU A 44 12.45 6.95 -27.63
N SER A 45 11.34 7.53 -28.11
CA SER A 45 10.22 6.77 -28.67
C SER A 45 10.35 6.40 -30.16
N LYS A 46 11.52 6.61 -30.79
CA LYS A 46 11.78 6.29 -32.21
C LYS A 46 12.62 5.03 -32.45
N THR A 47 12.91 4.25 -31.42
CA THR A 47 13.67 3.01 -31.58
C THR A 47 12.72 1.86 -31.90
N GLU A 48 12.56 1.55 -33.19
CA GLU A 48 11.83 0.38 -33.70
C GLU A 48 12.33 -0.90 -33.02
N ARG A 49 11.49 -1.49 -32.15
CA ARG A 49 11.73 -2.81 -31.59
C ARG A 49 11.48 -3.86 -32.67
N LYS A 50 12.55 -4.37 -33.27
CA LYS A 50 12.50 -5.62 -34.05
C LYS A 50 11.98 -6.73 -33.15
N LEU A 51 10.80 -7.27 -33.47
CA LEU A 51 10.22 -8.42 -32.79
C LEU A 51 11.10 -9.66 -33.05
N PRO A 52 11.36 -10.50 -32.04
CA PRO A 52 12.05 -11.76 -32.26
C PRO A 52 11.19 -12.72 -33.08
N PRO A 53 11.80 -13.59 -33.91
CA PRO A 53 11.07 -14.55 -34.73
C PRO A 53 10.32 -15.57 -33.86
N LEU A 54 9.08 -15.86 -34.26
CA LEU A 54 8.23 -16.91 -33.71
C LEU A 54 8.90 -18.28 -33.89
N VAL A 55 9.22 -18.94 -32.78
CA VAL A 55 9.67 -20.33 -32.79
C VAL A 55 8.44 -21.23 -32.92
N SER A 56 8.40 -22.02 -33.99
CA SER A 56 7.42 -23.06 -34.27
C SER A 56 7.49 -24.19 -33.24
N LEU A 57 6.35 -24.48 -32.60
CA LEU A 57 6.16 -25.58 -31.66
C LEU A 57 5.66 -26.81 -32.42
N ASP A 58 6.55 -27.48 -33.14
CA ASP A 58 6.33 -28.86 -33.57
C ASP A 58 7.44 -29.73 -32.96
N ASP A 59 7.06 -30.93 -32.50
CA ASP A 59 7.87 -31.96 -31.85
C ASP A 59 8.15 -31.84 -30.34
N VAL A 60 7.13 -32.18 -29.54
CA VAL A 60 7.35 -32.87 -28.27
C VAL A 60 6.57 -34.18 -28.26
N SER A 61 7.29 -35.26 -28.55
CA SER A 61 6.83 -36.63 -28.50
C SER A 61 6.43 -37.05 -27.09
N LEU A 62 5.24 -37.65 -26.99
CA LEU A 62 4.63 -38.23 -25.80
C LEU A 62 5.45 -39.41 -25.25
N VAL A 63 6.29 -39.16 -24.24
CA VAL A 63 6.87 -40.23 -23.42
C VAL A 63 5.91 -40.55 -22.28
N LYS A 64 5.12 -41.62 -22.43
CA LYS A 64 4.31 -42.23 -21.37
C LYS A 64 5.22 -42.84 -20.30
N LYS A 65 5.58 -42.08 -19.25
CA LYS A 65 6.11 -42.64 -18.00
C LYS A 65 4.97 -42.91 -17.03
N LYS A 66 4.81 -44.17 -16.63
CA LYS A 66 3.92 -44.61 -15.54
C LYS A 66 4.30 -43.86 -14.25
N PRO A 67 3.36 -43.29 -13.49
CA PRO A 67 3.68 -42.71 -12.20
C PRO A 67 4.00 -43.81 -11.19
N PRO A 68 5.02 -43.63 -10.33
CA PRO A 68 5.26 -44.54 -9.21
C PRO A 68 4.14 -44.39 -8.17
N PHE A 69 3.79 -45.53 -7.57
CA PHE A 69 2.94 -45.69 -6.40
C PHE A 69 3.32 -44.69 -5.30
N ILE A 70 2.45 -43.73 -5.00
CA ILE A 70 2.58 -42.87 -3.82
C ILE A 70 1.89 -43.59 -2.66
N THR A 71 2.72 -44.07 -1.73
CA THR A 71 2.32 -44.56 -0.42
C THR A 71 1.66 -43.46 0.41
N SER A 72 0.70 -43.88 1.21
CA SER A 72 -0.27 -43.09 1.97
C SER A 72 0.34 -41.93 2.77
N MET A 73 0.19 -40.70 2.25
CA MET A 73 0.33 -39.51 3.07
C MET A 73 -0.93 -39.30 3.91
N LYS A 74 -0.73 -39.48 5.22
CA LYS A 74 -1.62 -39.13 6.33
C LYS A 74 -2.30 -37.79 6.03
N LYS A 75 -3.60 -37.83 5.68
CA LYS A 75 -4.45 -36.64 5.53
C LYS A 75 -4.42 -35.85 6.83
N ARG A 76 -3.53 -34.86 6.95
CA ARG A 76 -3.78 -33.72 7.81
C ARG A 76 -4.89 -32.96 7.12
N SER A 77 -6.12 -33.24 7.55
CA SER A 77 -7.25 -32.37 7.27
C SER A 77 -6.88 -31.00 7.82
N ASN A 78 -6.38 -30.12 6.94
CA ASN A 78 -6.54 -28.69 7.15
C ASN A 78 -8.05 -28.50 7.16
N SER A 79 -8.63 -28.51 8.36
CA SER A 79 -9.98 -28.03 8.59
C SER A 79 -9.96 -26.57 8.15
N VAL A 80 -10.28 -26.34 6.88
CA VAL A 80 -10.68 -25.04 6.38
C VAL A 80 -11.91 -24.75 7.19
N ALA A 81 -11.74 -24.00 8.29
CA ALA A 81 -12.84 -23.54 9.09
C ALA A 81 -13.71 -22.72 8.16
N THR A 82 -14.78 -23.33 7.66
CA THR A 82 -15.87 -22.67 6.98
C THR A 82 -16.50 -21.77 8.01
N ILE A 83 -16.02 -20.53 8.07
CA ILE A 83 -16.62 -19.50 8.91
C ILE A 83 -17.98 -19.20 8.27
N ASN A 84 -19.02 -19.88 8.75
CA ASN A 84 -20.41 -19.53 8.46
C ASN A 84 -20.68 -18.18 9.14
N VAL A 85 -20.65 -17.10 8.37
CA VAL A 85 -20.88 -15.73 8.87
C VAL A 85 -22.33 -15.35 8.61
N SER A 86 -23.27 -15.93 9.37
CA SER A 86 -24.66 -15.47 9.44
C SER A 86 -24.93 -14.83 10.80
N GLY A 87 -24.58 -13.54 10.91
CA GLY A 87 -24.80 -12.71 12.09
C GLY A 87 -23.86 -11.50 12.13
N LEU A 88 -24.24 -10.43 12.84
CA LEU A 88 -23.42 -9.26 13.19
C LEU A 88 -22.24 -9.67 14.09
N TYR A 89 -21.33 -10.50 13.59
CA TYR A 89 -20.20 -11.00 14.34
C TYR A 89 -19.10 -9.96 14.34
N GLN A 90 -18.85 -9.39 15.52
CA GLN A 90 -17.65 -8.59 15.77
C GLN A 90 -16.45 -9.53 15.73
N LEU A 91 -15.55 -9.29 14.77
CA LEU A 91 -14.37 -10.12 14.57
C LEU A 91 -13.14 -9.47 15.21
N ASP A 92 -12.21 -10.31 15.66
CA ASP A 92 -10.93 -9.77 16.12
C ASP A 92 -10.10 -9.23 14.94
N LYS A 93 -9.05 -8.49 15.26
CA LYS A 93 -8.17 -7.87 14.25
C LYS A 93 -7.49 -8.90 13.34
N ARG A 94 -7.16 -10.08 13.86
CA ARG A 94 -6.48 -11.13 13.07
C ARG A 94 -7.44 -11.75 12.07
N GLN A 95 -8.66 -12.07 12.49
CA GLN A 95 -9.73 -12.59 11.64
C GLN A 95 -10.10 -11.60 10.53
N ARG A 96 -10.23 -10.30 10.86
CA ARG A 96 -10.47 -9.26 9.86
C ARG A 96 -9.32 -9.12 8.87
N PHE A 97 -8.08 -9.24 9.33
CA PHE A 97 -6.92 -9.24 8.43
C PHE A 97 -6.88 -10.46 7.49
N GLU A 98 -7.26 -11.65 7.95
CA GLU A 98 -7.40 -12.82 7.08
C GLU A 98 -8.50 -12.61 6.02
N ILE A 99 -9.64 -12.02 6.41
CA ILE A 99 -10.71 -11.68 5.47
C ILE A 99 -10.23 -10.63 4.46
N PHE A 100 -9.46 -9.64 4.90
CA PHE A 100 -8.85 -8.62 4.04
C PHE A 100 -7.96 -9.23 2.97
N LYS A 101 -7.02 -10.10 3.37
CA LYS A 101 -6.16 -10.83 2.43
C LYS A 101 -6.99 -11.64 1.42
N ARG A 102 -8.03 -12.33 1.90
CA ARG A 102 -8.91 -13.13 1.04
C ARG A 102 -9.71 -12.28 0.06
N ARG A 103 -10.28 -11.15 0.51
CA ARG A 103 -11.04 -10.23 -0.36
C ARG A 103 -10.15 -9.58 -1.40
N LEU A 104 -8.97 -9.09 -1.01
CA LEU A 104 -8.01 -8.53 -1.97
C LEU A 104 -7.62 -9.54 -3.05
N LYS A 105 -7.36 -10.79 -2.66
CA LYS A 105 -7.02 -11.86 -3.62
C LYS A 105 -8.17 -12.19 -4.59
N ALA A 106 -9.41 -11.98 -4.17
CA ALA A 106 -10.60 -12.27 -4.98
C ALA A 106 -11.05 -11.09 -5.87
N LYS A 107 -10.56 -9.88 -5.62
CA LYS A 107 -10.85 -8.70 -6.44
C LYS A 107 -10.11 -8.79 -7.79
N PRO A 108 -10.64 -8.16 -8.85
CA PRO A 108 -9.97 -8.13 -10.14
C PRO A 108 -8.60 -7.45 -10.03
N PRO A 109 -7.65 -7.82 -10.90
CA PRO A 109 -6.35 -7.17 -10.91
C PRO A 109 -6.46 -5.74 -11.40
N VAL A 110 -5.65 -4.88 -10.79
CA VAL A 110 -5.52 -3.45 -11.10
C VAL A 110 -4.29 -3.22 -11.97
N LYS A 111 -4.29 -2.14 -12.76
CA LYS A 111 -3.26 -1.89 -13.77
C LYS A 111 -2.21 -0.87 -13.34
N ASN A 112 -2.54 -0.04 -12.36
CA ASN A 112 -1.66 1.03 -11.89
C ASN A 112 -1.59 1.03 -10.35
N THR A 113 -0.61 1.77 -9.85
CA THR A 113 -0.33 1.91 -8.42
C THR A 113 -1.46 2.63 -7.67
N GLU A 114 -2.10 3.62 -8.29
CA GLU A 114 -3.14 4.42 -7.65
C GLU A 114 -4.42 3.62 -7.40
N GLU A 115 -4.88 2.86 -8.41
CA GLU A 115 -5.99 1.90 -8.30
C GLU A 115 -5.69 0.84 -7.25
N ALA A 116 -4.44 0.36 -7.15
CA ALA A 116 -4.05 -0.60 -6.12
C ALA A 116 -4.17 0.00 -4.70
N ILE A 117 -3.70 1.23 -4.50
CA ILE A 117 -3.84 1.94 -3.21
C ILE A 117 -5.32 2.13 -2.86
N GLN A 118 -6.13 2.59 -3.82
CA GLN A 118 -7.57 2.75 -3.62
C GLN A 118 -8.25 1.42 -3.30
N LEU A 119 -7.92 0.34 -4.01
CA LEU A 119 -8.44 -0.99 -3.77
C LEU A 119 -8.11 -1.48 -2.35
N ILE A 120 -6.87 -1.28 -1.90
CA ILE A 120 -6.42 -1.62 -0.54
C ILE A 120 -7.24 -0.85 0.49
N ASN A 121 -7.31 0.47 0.38
CA ASN A 121 -7.99 1.31 1.35
C ASN A 121 -9.50 1.05 1.38
N ASN A 122 -10.15 0.92 0.22
CA ASN A 122 -11.58 0.60 0.14
C ASN A 122 -11.89 -0.76 0.75
N THR A 123 -11.04 -1.78 0.49
CA THR A 123 -11.24 -3.11 1.08
C THR A 123 -11.08 -3.09 2.60
N LEU A 124 -10.17 -2.27 3.14
CA LEU A 124 -10.04 -2.07 4.59
C LEU A 124 -11.29 -1.42 5.17
N VAL A 125 -11.80 -0.35 4.55
CA VAL A 125 -13.02 0.34 4.98
C VAL A 125 -14.22 -0.62 4.98
N GLU A 126 -14.44 -1.35 3.87
CA GLU A 126 -15.53 -2.32 3.74
C GLU A 126 -15.52 -3.37 4.87
N ILE A 127 -14.34 -3.86 5.25
CA ILE A 127 -14.18 -4.87 6.30
C ILE A 127 -14.38 -4.28 7.69
N GLU A 128 -13.86 -3.08 7.93
CA GLU A 128 -14.07 -2.40 9.21
C GLU A 128 -15.53 -2.03 9.40
N ASP A 129 -16.22 -1.50 8.39
CA ASP A 129 -17.63 -1.15 8.52
C ASP A 129 -18.52 -2.37 8.76
N GLN A 130 -18.17 -3.52 8.17
CA GLN A 130 -18.96 -4.74 8.31
C GLN A 130 -18.66 -5.52 9.60
N TYR A 131 -17.40 -5.56 10.05
CA TYR A 131 -16.96 -6.50 11.10
C TYR A 131 -16.34 -5.82 12.31
N ALA A 132 -16.09 -4.51 12.28
CA ALA A 132 -15.52 -3.84 13.44
C ALA A 132 -16.50 -3.80 14.61
N PRO A 133 -15.98 -3.92 15.84
CA PRO A 133 -16.78 -3.66 17.01
C PRO A 133 -17.32 -2.21 17.01
N LYS A 134 -18.57 -2.07 17.46
CA LYS A 134 -19.18 -0.74 17.67
C LYS A 134 -18.37 0.01 18.74
N LYS A 135 -18.21 1.33 18.56
CA LYS A 135 -17.41 2.22 19.43
C LYS A 135 -17.77 2.10 20.91
N ASP A 136 -19.04 1.82 21.21
CA ASP A 136 -19.55 1.77 22.59
C ASP A 136 -19.55 0.37 23.21
N SER A 137 -18.98 -0.63 22.54
CA SER A 137 -18.80 -1.93 23.17
C SER A 137 -17.74 -1.81 24.28
N LYS A 138 -18.11 -2.17 25.52
CA LYS A 138 -17.18 -2.24 26.67
C LYS A 138 -15.90 -3.06 26.35
N PHE A 139 -15.97 -3.94 25.36
CA PHE A 139 -14.87 -4.74 24.83
C PHE A 139 -13.79 -3.94 24.08
N CYS A 140 -14.15 -2.84 23.42
CA CYS A 140 -13.21 -2.03 22.61
C CYS A 140 -12.20 -1.26 23.46
N ALA A 141 -12.65 -0.69 24.59
CA ALA A 141 -11.83 0.17 25.44
C ALA A 141 -10.75 -0.64 26.20
N LEU A 142 -11.07 -1.86 26.61
CA LEU A 142 -10.17 -2.69 27.44
C LEU A 142 -9.18 -3.53 26.62
N ASN A 143 -9.50 -3.86 25.36
CA ASN A 143 -8.71 -4.78 24.54
C ASN A 143 -8.44 -4.24 23.13
N SER A 144 -8.02 -2.98 23.03
CA SER A 144 -7.70 -2.29 21.77
C SER A 144 -6.65 -3.02 20.92
N LYS A 145 -5.74 -3.80 21.53
CA LYS A 145 -4.77 -4.63 20.79
C LYS A 145 -5.42 -5.76 19.98
N LYS A 146 -6.50 -6.35 20.50
CA LYS A 146 -7.20 -7.50 19.86
C LYS A 146 -8.37 -7.05 19.00
N TYR A 147 -9.12 -6.04 19.45
CA TYR A 147 -10.37 -5.60 18.83
C TYR A 147 -10.28 -4.20 18.20
N GLY A 148 -9.13 -3.53 18.28
CA GLY A 148 -8.92 -2.24 17.65
C GLY A 148 -9.11 -2.26 16.13
N ARG A 149 -9.38 -1.10 15.55
CA ARG A 149 -9.68 -0.95 14.12
C ARG A 149 -8.43 -1.09 13.24
N MET A 150 -8.61 -1.64 12.04
CA MET A 150 -7.64 -1.59 10.94
C MET A 150 -7.93 -0.36 10.07
N TYR A 151 -7.40 0.78 10.44
CA TYR A 151 -7.62 2.02 9.69
C TYR A 151 -7.00 1.95 8.28
N PRO A 152 -7.61 2.65 7.29
CA PRO A 152 -6.97 2.93 6.01
C PRO A 152 -5.59 3.55 6.21
N ILE A 153 -4.70 3.33 5.25
CA ILE A 153 -3.34 3.85 5.35
C ILE A 153 -3.37 5.34 4.99
N PRO A 154 -2.96 6.24 5.91
CA PRO A 154 -2.96 7.66 5.64
C PRO A 154 -1.85 8.02 4.64
N GLU A 155 -2.06 9.09 3.87
CA GLU A 155 -1.19 9.47 2.74
C GLU A 155 0.26 9.76 3.18
N ASP A 156 0.45 10.31 4.38
CA ASP A 156 1.76 10.58 4.98
C ASP A 156 2.60 9.30 5.24
N ARG A 157 1.94 8.13 5.27
CA ARG A 157 2.56 6.81 5.43
C ARG A 157 2.71 6.04 4.12
N ILE A 158 2.45 6.69 3.00
CA ILE A 158 2.69 6.16 1.65
C ILE A 158 3.99 6.78 1.14
N LYS A 159 5.00 5.94 0.94
CA LYS A 159 6.32 6.35 0.45
C LYS A 159 6.53 5.82 -0.95
N PHE A 160 6.72 6.72 -1.90
CA PHE A 160 7.07 6.35 -3.27
C PHE A 160 8.59 6.29 -3.42
N ASN A 161 9.12 5.13 -3.81
CA ASN A 161 10.52 4.99 -4.15
C ASN A 161 10.72 5.21 -5.67
N LEU A 162 11.33 6.34 -6.02
CA LEU A 162 11.58 6.72 -7.42
C LEU A 162 12.57 5.78 -8.12
N ASP A 163 13.49 5.15 -7.39
CA ASP A 163 14.55 4.32 -7.97
C ASP A 163 14.03 2.93 -8.35
N THR A 164 13.11 2.39 -7.56
CA THR A 164 12.54 1.05 -7.78
C THR A 164 11.16 1.08 -8.42
N GLY A 165 10.47 2.22 -8.42
CA GLY A 165 9.07 2.34 -8.84
C GLY A 165 8.10 1.58 -7.92
N ILE A 166 8.52 1.28 -6.70
CA ILE A 166 7.72 0.59 -5.68
C ILE A 166 7.16 1.62 -4.71
N THR A 167 5.87 1.52 -4.44
CA THR A 167 5.22 2.28 -3.38
C THR A 167 5.12 1.44 -2.12
N GLU A 168 5.66 1.95 -1.02
CA GLU A 168 5.56 1.33 0.30
C GLU A 168 4.46 2.01 1.11
N MET A 169 3.54 1.22 1.66
CA MET A 169 2.46 1.70 2.53
C MET A 169 2.64 1.09 3.93
N LEU A 170 2.77 1.95 4.94
CA LEU A 170 3.09 1.55 6.31
C LEU A 170 1.85 1.58 7.22
N ALA A 171 1.47 0.41 7.72
CA ALA A 171 0.41 0.24 8.73
C ALA A 171 0.96 -0.41 10.01
N VAL A 172 0.23 -0.28 11.13
CA VAL A 172 0.68 -0.87 12.40
C VAL A 172 0.70 -2.40 12.30
N GLY A 173 1.91 -2.96 12.26
CA GLY A 173 2.18 -4.41 12.17
C GLY A 173 2.17 -4.97 10.75
N ILE A 174 2.03 -4.14 9.72
CA ILE A 174 1.96 -4.57 8.31
C ILE A 174 2.69 -3.56 7.42
N ILE A 175 3.44 -4.06 6.45
CA ILE A 175 4.02 -3.28 5.35
C ILE A 175 3.39 -3.77 4.06
N ILE A 176 2.93 -2.87 3.20
CA ILE A 176 2.35 -3.23 1.90
C ILE A 176 3.20 -2.59 0.81
N TYR A 177 3.70 -3.40 -0.11
CA TYR A 177 4.39 -2.93 -1.30
C TYR A 177 3.44 -3.00 -2.49
N VAL A 178 3.38 -1.93 -3.27
CA VAL A 178 2.61 -1.82 -4.50
C VAL A 178 3.59 -1.54 -5.63
N TYR A 179 3.56 -2.37 -6.66
CA TYR A 179 4.43 -2.27 -7.82
C TYR A 179 3.76 -1.45 -8.93
N GLY A 180 4.56 -0.92 -9.87
CA GLY A 180 4.05 -0.10 -11.00
C GLY A 180 3.00 -0.79 -11.87
N ASN A 181 2.99 -2.13 -11.91
CA ASN A 181 1.99 -2.93 -12.64
C ASN A 181 0.71 -3.22 -11.83
N GLY A 182 0.52 -2.56 -10.67
CA GLY A 182 -0.61 -2.78 -9.77
C GLY A 182 -0.51 -4.06 -8.92
N SER A 183 0.60 -4.81 -8.98
CA SER A 183 0.79 -5.96 -8.09
C SER A 183 0.94 -5.50 -6.64
N ILE A 184 0.39 -6.27 -5.72
CA ILE A 184 0.40 -5.96 -4.28
C ILE A 184 1.19 -7.05 -3.55
N GLU A 185 1.97 -6.68 -2.54
CA GLU A 185 2.65 -7.62 -1.66
C GLU A 185 2.50 -7.16 -0.20
N ILE A 186 2.08 -8.06 0.69
CA ILE A 186 1.76 -7.72 2.07
C ILE A 186 2.72 -8.46 3.00
N TRP A 187 3.42 -7.73 3.86
CA TRP A 187 4.35 -8.27 4.84
C TRP A 187 3.81 -8.02 6.23
N THR A 188 3.72 -9.06 7.06
CA THR A 188 3.34 -8.90 8.47
C THR A 188 4.59 -8.79 9.33
N VAL A 189 4.64 -7.79 10.20
CA VAL A 189 5.73 -7.57 11.14
C VAL A 189 5.31 -8.09 12.50
N SER A 190 6.04 -9.07 13.04
CA SER A 190 5.79 -9.61 14.38
C SER A 190 7.11 -9.76 15.13
N ARG A 191 7.22 -9.08 16.28
CA ARG A 191 8.41 -9.10 17.16
C ARG A 191 9.73 -8.75 16.45
N GLY A 192 9.69 -7.80 15.51
CA GLY A 192 10.87 -7.41 14.72
C GLY A 192 11.19 -8.34 13.55
N ASN A 193 10.46 -9.46 13.40
CA ASN A 193 10.62 -10.36 12.26
C ASN A 193 9.60 -10.02 11.16
N PHE A 194 10.07 -10.05 9.92
CA PHE A 194 9.28 -9.83 8.72
C PHE A 194 8.81 -11.17 8.15
N PHE A 195 7.50 -11.37 8.09
CA PHE A 195 6.91 -12.57 7.48
C PHE A 195 6.26 -12.15 6.15
N PRO A 196 6.86 -12.49 4.99
CA PRO A 196 6.26 -12.20 3.70
C PRO A 196 4.98 -13.00 3.54
N ASN A 197 3.85 -12.31 3.38
CA ASN A 197 2.61 -12.89 2.90
C ASN A 197 2.40 -12.42 1.47
N LYS A 198 3.14 -13.02 0.54
CA LYS A 198 3.05 -12.64 -0.86
C LYS A 198 1.68 -13.00 -1.43
N ILE A 199 0.81 -12.00 -1.53
CA ILE A 199 -0.49 -12.11 -2.19
C ILE A 199 -0.31 -11.55 -3.59
N LEU A 200 0.13 -12.38 -4.53
CA LEU A 200 0.05 -12.03 -5.94
C LEU A 200 -1.43 -11.96 -6.35
N ALA A 201 -2.04 -10.79 -6.20
CA ALA A 201 -3.11 -10.39 -7.11
C ALA A 201 -2.40 -10.17 -8.46
N LYS A 202 -2.30 -11.23 -9.27
CA LYS A 202 -1.59 -11.20 -10.55
C LYS A 202 -2.21 -10.12 -11.42
N SER A 203 -1.44 -9.10 -11.79
CA SER A 203 -1.78 -8.22 -12.91
C SER A 203 -2.16 -9.10 -14.11
N GLY A 204 -3.38 -8.94 -14.65
CA GLY A 204 -3.79 -9.65 -15.85
C GLY A 204 -2.79 -9.34 -16.97
N ALA A 205 -2.10 -10.37 -17.46
CA ALA A 205 -1.29 -10.32 -18.67
C ALA A 205 -2.20 -10.46 -19.89
#